data_AF-A0A4R8IKC6-F1
#
_entry.id   AF-A0A4R8IKC6-F1
#
_cell.length_a   1.000
_cell.length_b   1.000
_cell.length_c   1.000
_cell.angle_alpha   90.00
_cell.angle_beta   90.00
_cell.angle_gamma   90.00
#
_symmetry.space_group_name_H-M   'P 1'
#
loop_
_entity.id
_entity.type
_entity.pdbx_description
1 polymer ?
#
loop_
_entity_poly.entity_id
_entity_poly.type
_entity_poly.pdbx_seq_one_letter_code
_entity_poly.pdbx_strand_id
1 'polypeptide(L)'
;MKNKFFQILLIAIFGFLVQSCKKEYEQENVSKTEVQKPKDSVKSVSVIKPEKDIQYSINVEKIDSLDYRHFAIKNATKKKTLTKITDFNKAKKLLKGIVEFNDNSEDGDQSAVKKIHFRNGKEYGNTNEYDYYYFIAYYPEEDILLCEGGHTTDISFNLKNGKETEETGNPDYINFSPTEKFRLNGHFGGQECSAYFIQKKIGNDYVKIIQLEKEFEKLTKIWLCVVSDSFWADDNTLYLTEGSNFEGPKKYFKVKIVEK
;
A
#
# COMPACT_ATOMS: atom_id res chain seq x y z
N MET A 1 -5.59 -66.42 32.27
CA MET A 1 -6.87 -65.69 32.34
C MET A 1 -6.86 -64.79 33.58
N LYS A 2 -6.50 -63.51 33.43
CA LYS A 2 -6.67 -62.46 34.44
C LYS A 2 -6.82 -61.10 33.73
N ASN A 3 -7.70 -60.29 34.30
CA ASN A 3 -7.84 -58.84 34.17
C ASN A 3 -8.45 -58.24 32.87
N LYS A 4 -9.76 -58.46 32.69
CA LYS A 4 -10.68 -57.51 32.03
C LYS A 4 -11.57 -56.78 33.05
N PHE A 5 -10.98 -56.27 34.14
CA PHE A 5 -11.74 -55.66 35.25
C PHE A 5 -11.33 -54.23 35.60
N PHE A 6 -10.48 -53.58 34.78
CA PHE A 6 -9.94 -52.24 35.08
C PHE A 6 -10.37 -51.13 34.10
N GLN A 7 -11.20 -51.43 33.09
CA GLN A 7 -11.62 -50.45 32.08
C GLN A 7 -13.04 -49.91 32.24
N ILE A 8 -13.79 -50.34 33.26
CA ILE A 8 -15.20 -49.94 33.46
C ILE A 8 -15.37 -48.98 34.65
N LEU A 9 -14.32 -48.69 35.43
CA LEU A 9 -14.41 -47.85 36.64
C LEU A 9 -14.02 -46.37 36.46
N LEU A 10 -13.58 -45.95 35.26
CA LEU A 10 -13.11 -44.56 35.02
C LEU A 10 -14.12 -43.66 34.29
N ILE A 11 -15.27 -44.19 33.88
CA ILE A 11 -16.31 -43.44 33.14
C ILE A 11 -17.39 -42.86 34.09
N ALA A 12 -17.34 -43.17 35.39
CA ALA A 12 -18.43 -42.86 36.33
C ALA A 12 -18.19 -41.66 37.29
N ILE A 13 -17.07 -40.92 37.21
CA ILE A 13 -16.74 -39.90 38.25
C ILE A 13 -16.51 -38.47 37.72
N PHE A 14 -16.57 -38.20 36.42
CA PHE A 14 -16.53 -36.81 35.89
C PHE A 14 -17.90 -36.31 35.37
N GLY A 15 -18.99 -36.89 35.89
CA GLY A 15 -20.38 -36.46 35.64
C GLY A 15 -20.93 -35.46 36.65
N PHE A 16 -20.09 -34.88 37.52
CA PHE A 16 -20.48 -33.86 38.49
C PHE A 16 -19.48 -32.72 38.42
N LEU A 17 -19.84 -31.64 37.73
CA LEU A 17 -19.42 -30.23 37.95
C LEU A 17 -19.83 -29.31 36.77
N VAL A 18 -20.97 -29.57 36.11
CA VAL A 18 -21.59 -28.61 35.19
C VAL A 18 -23.01 -28.33 35.64
N GLN A 19 -23.14 -27.57 36.71
CA GLN A 19 -24.37 -26.85 37.05
C GLN A 19 -24.01 -25.74 38.04
N SER A 20 -24.07 -24.49 37.58
CA SER A 20 -24.73 -23.36 38.26
C SER A 20 -24.07 -22.03 37.87
N CYS A 21 -24.64 -21.39 36.85
CA CYS A 21 -24.71 -19.94 36.70
C CYS A 21 -25.69 -19.64 35.54
N LYS A 22 -26.99 -19.87 35.79
CA LYS A 22 -28.04 -19.18 35.03
C LYS A 22 -28.33 -17.89 35.81
N LYS A 23 -28.04 -16.74 35.23
CA LYS A 23 -28.59 -15.45 35.67
C LYS A 23 -29.71 -15.08 34.72
N GLU A 24 -30.92 -15.01 35.27
CA GLU A 24 -32.07 -14.37 34.65
C GLU A 24 -31.79 -12.88 34.47
N TYR A 25 -32.15 -12.34 33.30
CA TYR A 25 -32.24 -10.91 33.07
C TYR A 25 -33.71 -10.52 33.26
N GLU A 26 -34.02 -9.91 34.40
CA GLU A 26 -35.25 -9.13 34.56
C GLU A 26 -35.04 -7.75 33.91
N GLN A 27 -35.97 -7.37 33.02
CA GLN A 27 -36.12 -6.01 32.54
C GLN A 27 -36.82 -5.18 33.61
N GLU A 28 -36.08 -4.32 34.29
CA GLU A 28 -36.66 -3.18 35.01
C GLU A 28 -36.44 -1.89 34.22
N ASN A 29 -37.55 -1.36 33.69
CA ASN A 29 -37.69 0.04 33.32
C ASN A 29 -37.80 0.88 34.60
N VAL A 30 -36.81 1.70 34.92
CA VAL A 30 -37.02 2.86 35.79
C VAL A 30 -36.26 4.08 35.26
N SER A 31 -37.04 5.13 35.03
CA SER A 31 -36.66 6.46 34.60
C SER A 31 -35.85 7.26 35.64
N LYS A 32 -35.28 8.36 35.14
CA LYS A 32 -34.70 9.54 35.83
C LYS A 32 -33.19 9.45 36.04
N THR A 33 -32.43 10.33 35.40
CA THR A 33 -32.22 11.70 35.88
C THR A 33 -31.26 12.39 34.92
N GLU A 34 -31.63 13.58 34.47
CA GLU A 34 -30.83 14.47 33.65
C GLU A 34 -29.60 14.93 34.47
N VAL A 35 -28.42 14.40 34.15
CA VAL A 35 -27.15 14.86 34.70
C VAL A 35 -26.54 15.82 33.68
N GLN A 36 -26.55 17.11 34.01
CA GLN A 36 -25.82 18.14 33.27
C GLN A 36 -24.33 17.80 33.28
N LYS A 37 -23.75 17.57 32.09
CA LYS A 37 -22.30 17.44 31.91
C LYS A 37 -21.65 18.83 31.80
N PRO A 38 -20.46 19.02 32.41
CA PRO A 38 -19.70 20.25 32.30
C PRO A 38 -19.20 20.49 30.87
N LYS A 39 -19.16 21.77 30.48
CA LYS A 39 -18.60 22.26 29.21
C LYS A 39 -17.10 22.03 29.19
N ASP A 40 -16.67 20.93 28.60
CA ASP A 40 -15.30 20.79 28.12
C ASP A 40 -15.20 21.23 26.67
N SER A 41 -14.36 22.26 26.50
CA SER A 41 -13.88 22.85 25.25
C SER A 41 -13.29 21.77 24.35
N VAL A 42 -14.10 21.26 23.43
CA VAL A 42 -13.61 20.51 22.27
C VAL A 42 -12.92 21.52 21.36
N LYS A 43 -11.58 21.47 21.34
CA LYS A 43 -10.78 22.04 20.24
C LYS A 43 -11.38 21.49 18.95
N SER A 44 -11.97 22.37 18.17
CA SER A 44 -12.47 22.09 16.84
C SER A 44 -11.34 21.50 16.02
N VAL A 45 -11.45 20.19 15.75
CA VAL A 45 -10.75 19.58 14.61
C VAL A 45 -11.25 20.35 13.41
N SER A 46 -10.35 21.11 12.78
CA SER A 46 -10.61 21.76 11.51
C SER A 46 -10.95 20.67 10.51
N VAL A 47 -12.25 20.49 10.27
CA VAL A 47 -12.76 19.71 9.14
C VAL A 47 -12.20 20.41 7.92
N ILE A 48 -11.16 19.82 7.34
CA ILE A 48 -10.64 20.19 6.04
C ILE A 48 -11.86 20.11 5.11
N LYS A 49 -12.34 21.27 4.65
CA LYS A 49 -13.35 21.35 3.60
C LYS A 49 -12.87 20.43 2.48
N PRO A 50 -13.69 19.51 1.96
CA PRO A 50 -13.31 18.77 0.76
C PRO A 50 -13.04 19.82 -0.32
N GLU A 51 -11.77 19.88 -0.73
CA GLU A 51 -11.38 20.52 -1.98
C GLU A 51 -12.36 19.98 -3.05
N LYS A 52 -12.87 20.85 -3.93
CA LYS A 52 -13.77 20.42 -5.02
C LYS A 52 -13.20 19.14 -5.63
N ASP A 53 -14.06 18.17 -5.92
CA ASP A 53 -13.65 16.89 -6.53
C ASP A 53 -13.14 17.16 -7.95
N ILE A 54 -11.89 17.61 -8.04
CA ILE A 54 -11.22 17.97 -9.26
C ILE A 54 -10.89 16.67 -9.97
N GLN A 55 -11.52 16.45 -11.12
CA GLN A 55 -11.27 15.27 -11.90
C GLN A 55 -10.07 15.49 -12.82
N TYR A 56 -9.21 14.49 -12.93
CA TYR A 56 -8.05 14.51 -13.82
C TYR A 56 -8.24 13.55 -15.00
N SER A 57 -7.61 13.88 -16.12
CA SER A 57 -7.50 13.04 -17.31
C SER A 57 -6.15 13.20 -17.97
N ILE A 58 -5.88 12.40 -19.01
CA ILE A 58 -4.65 12.49 -19.79
C ILE A 58 -4.94 12.68 -21.27
N ASN A 59 -4.05 13.40 -21.94
CA ASN A 59 -3.88 13.34 -23.38
C ASN A 59 -2.60 12.58 -23.69
N VAL A 60 -2.63 11.70 -24.68
CA VAL A 60 -1.48 10.89 -25.08
C VAL A 60 -1.14 11.18 -26.53
N GLU A 61 0.12 11.50 -26.77
CA GLU A 61 0.70 11.74 -28.09
C GLU A 61 1.85 10.76 -28.31
N LYS A 62 1.78 9.97 -29.38
CA LYS A 62 2.92 9.14 -29.80
C LYS A 62 3.92 10.05 -30.49
N ILE A 63 5.17 10.00 -30.06
CA ILE A 63 6.28 10.79 -30.62
C ILE A 63 7.37 9.85 -31.16
N ASP A 64 8.34 10.40 -31.86
CA ASP A 64 9.51 9.65 -32.29
C ASP A 64 10.65 9.71 -31.26
N SER A 65 11.70 8.91 -31.53
CA SER A 65 12.87 8.80 -30.65
C SER A 65 13.73 10.07 -30.61
N LEU A 66 13.76 10.86 -31.68
CA LEU A 66 14.54 12.10 -31.75
C LEU A 66 13.88 13.19 -30.92
N ASP A 67 12.56 13.33 -31.03
CA ASP A 67 11.76 14.22 -30.18
C ASP A 67 11.91 13.86 -28.71
N TYR A 68 11.77 12.58 -28.36
CA TYR A 68 11.96 12.13 -26.98
C TYR A 68 13.34 12.51 -26.43
N ARG A 69 14.41 12.24 -27.20
CA ARG A 69 15.79 12.59 -26.81
C ARG A 69 16.00 14.09 -26.70
N HIS A 70 15.45 14.88 -27.62
CA HIS A 70 15.53 16.34 -27.56
C HIS A 70 14.95 16.87 -26.24
N PHE A 71 13.75 16.41 -25.87
CA PHE A 71 13.12 16.82 -24.61
C PHE A 71 13.82 16.24 -23.37
N ALA A 72 14.37 15.03 -23.45
CA ALA A 72 15.12 14.43 -22.35
C ALA A 72 16.36 15.26 -22.00
N ILE A 73 17.13 15.67 -23.02
CA ILE A 73 18.32 16.52 -22.84
C ILE A 73 17.93 17.89 -22.33
N LYS A 74 16.91 18.52 -22.93
CA LYS A 74 16.45 19.86 -22.55
C LYS A 74 15.96 19.93 -21.10
N ASN A 75 15.32 18.87 -20.62
CA ASN A 75 14.71 18.82 -19.29
C ASN A 75 15.49 17.90 -18.33
N ALA A 76 16.76 17.66 -18.62
CA ALA A 76 17.64 16.88 -17.77
C ALA A 76 17.78 17.57 -16.41
N THR A 77 16.99 17.11 -15.44
CA THR A 77 16.99 17.59 -14.07
C THR A 77 17.43 16.47 -13.15
N LYS A 78 18.02 16.83 -12.01
CA LYS A 78 18.41 15.84 -11.01
C LYS A 78 17.15 15.21 -10.43
N LYS A 79 16.92 13.93 -10.75
CA LYS A 79 15.82 13.15 -10.17
C LYS A 79 16.00 13.09 -8.65
N LYS A 80 14.95 13.44 -7.91
CA LYS A 80 14.90 13.24 -6.46
C LYS A 80 14.89 11.73 -6.18
N THR A 81 15.82 11.29 -5.37
CA THR A 81 15.92 9.90 -4.90
C THR A 81 15.42 9.82 -3.47
N LEU A 82 14.60 8.81 -3.18
CA LEU A 82 14.14 8.54 -1.82
C LEU A 82 15.20 7.74 -1.06
N THR A 83 15.29 7.93 0.26
CA THR A 83 16.13 7.07 1.09
C THR A 83 15.50 5.69 1.13
N LYS A 84 16.26 4.68 0.69
CA LYS A 84 15.86 3.27 0.72
C LYS A 84 16.68 2.55 1.79
N ILE A 85 16.00 2.00 2.80
CA ILE A 85 16.63 1.18 3.84
C ILE A 85 16.35 -0.28 3.53
N THR A 86 17.36 -1.00 3.02
CA THR A 86 17.31 -2.45 2.75
C THR A 86 17.90 -3.30 3.88
N ASP A 87 18.63 -2.67 4.80
CA ASP A 87 19.11 -3.37 6.01
C ASP A 87 17.91 -3.68 6.91
N PHE A 88 17.55 -4.96 6.98
CA PHE A 88 16.41 -5.44 7.74
C PHE A 88 16.51 -5.12 9.23
N ASN A 89 17.68 -5.27 9.85
CA ASN A 89 17.87 -5.00 11.28
C ASN A 89 17.67 -3.51 11.59
N LYS A 90 18.20 -2.65 10.72
CA LYS A 90 17.98 -1.20 10.81
C LYS A 90 16.51 -0.85 10.63
N ALA A 91 15.84 -1.39 9.62
CA ALA A 91 14.43 -1.15 9.37
C ALA A 91 13.55 -1.65 10.54
N LYS A 92 13.77 -2.87 11.01
CA LYS A 92 13.08 -3.47 12.17
C LYS A 92 13.21 -2.62 13.42
N LYS A 93 14.39 -2.04 13.68
CA LYS A 93 14.59 -1.10 14.79
C LYS A 93 13.79 0.20 14.63
N LEU A 94 13.76 0.76 13.42
CA LEU A 94 13.01 1.98 13.11
C LEU A 94 11.49 1.77 13.15
N LEU A 95 11.04 0.57 12.78
CA LEU A 95 9.64 0.18 12.70
C LEU A 95 9.10 -0.47 13.98
N LYS A 96 9.88 -0.43 15.07
CA LYS A 96 9.48 -1.01 16.36
C LYS A 96 8.14 -0.44 16.83
N GLY A 97 7.19 -1.33 17.14
CA GLY A 97 5.84 -0.96 17.58
C GLY A 97 4.89 -0.54 16.44
N ILE A 98 5.36 -0.56 15.19
CA ILE A 98 4.55 -0.30 14.00
C ILE A 98 4.45 -1.57 13.16
N VAL A 99 5.55 -2.29 12.96
CA VAL A 99 5.57 -3.54 12.20
C VAL A 99 6.12 -4.64 13.08
N GLU A 100 5.38 -5.73 13.18
CA GLU A 100 5.80 -6.97 13.81
C GLU A 100 6.19 -7.95 12.71
N PHE A 101 7.45 -8.38 12.74
CA PHE A 101 7.97 -9.41 11.86
C PHE A 101 7.93 -10.77 12.56
N ASN A 102 7.94 -11.86 11.79
CA ASN A 102 8.07 -13.19 12.36
C ASN A 102 9.46 -13.33 13.01
N ASP A 103 9.51 -13.68 14.29
CA ASP A 103 10.77 -13.87 15.03
C ASP A 103 11.16 -15.36 15.12
N ASN A 104 10.31 -16.27 14.66
CA ASN A 104 10.58 -17.70 14.72
C ASN A 104 11.57 -18.09 13.62
N SER A 105 12.80 -18.39 14.05
CA SER A 105 13.97 -18.62 13.21
C SER A 105 14.11 -20.04 12.65
N GLU A 106 13.13 -20.92 12.86
CA GLU A 106 13.28 -22.34 12.48
C GLU A 106 13.18 -22.56 10.96
N ASP A 107 12.42 -21.72 10.25
CA ASP A 107 12.21 -21.85 8.79
C ASP A 107 12.92 -20.76 7.95
N GLY A 108 13.65 -19.83 8.59
CA GLY A 108 14.36 -18.75 7.89
C GLY A 108 13.53 -17.49 7.58
N ASP A 109 12.23 -17.50 7.91
CA ASP A 109 11.26 -16.45 7.57
C ASP A 109 11.27 -15.21 8.49
N GLN A 110 12.44 -14.85 9.03
CA GLN A 110 12.53 -13.78 10.05
C GLN A 110 12.12 -12.39 9.55
N SER A 111 12.05 -12.21 8.22
CA SER A 111 11.67 -10.98 7.54
C SER A 111 10.20 -10.92 7.13
N ALA A 112 9.43 -11.99 7.37
CA ALA A 112 8.01 -12.04 7.06
C ALA A 112 7.21 -11.07 7.93
N VAL A 113 6.34 -10.28 7.32
CA VAL A 113 5.42 -9.38 8.03
C VAL A 113 4.30 -10.20 8.66
N LYS A 114 4.19 -10.12 9.99
CA LYS A 114 3.14 -10.77 10.76
C LYS A 114 1.97 -9.82 11.04
N LYS A 115 2.29 -8.60 11.49
CA LYS A 115 1.30 -7.60 11.86
C LYS A 115 1.81 -6.19 11.57
N ILE A 116 0.91 -5.27 11.23
CA ILE A 116 1.18 -3.84 11.11
C ILE A 116 0.14 -3.08 11.94
N HIS A 117 0.63 -2.21 12.81
CA HIS A 117 -0.14 -1.18 13.51
C HIS A 117 0.08 0.14 12.78
N PHE A 118 -0.81 0.46 11.85
CA PHE A 118 -0.72 1.70 11.07
C PHE A 118 -0.86 2.91 11.99
N ARG A 119 -0.23 4.03 11.62
CA ARG A 119 -0.25 5.26 12.43
C ARG A 119 -1.62 5.90 12.54
N ASN A 120 -2.52 5.60 11.61
CA ASN A 120 -3.91 6.02 11.68
C ASN A 120 -4.79 5.10 12.55
N GLY A 121 -4.20 4.12 13.25
CA GLY A 121 -4.90 3.19 14.13
C GLY A 121 -5.52 1.98 13.46
N LYS A 122 -5.40 1.84 12.12
CA LYS A 122 -5.76 0.60 11.44
C LYS A 122 -4.76 -0.50 11.79
N GLU A 123 -5.17 -1.75 11.63
CA GLU A 123 -4.29 -2.90 11.77
C GLU A 123 -4.37 -3.78 10.52
N TYR A 124 -3.22 -4.34 10.13
CA TYR A 124 -3.11 -5.47 9.23
C TYR A 124 -2.54 -6.63 10.03
N GLY A 125 -3.06 -7.83 9.84
CA GLY A 125 -2.52 -9.05 10.42
C GLY A 125 -2.56 -10.14 9.37
N ASN A 126 -1.44 -10.82 9.17
CA ASN A 126 -1.43 -11.98 8.29
C ASN A 126 -2.16 -13.13 8.97
N THR A 127 -3.29 -13.54 8.40
CA THR A 127 -4.13 -14.64 8.91
C THR A 127 -3.85 -15.97 8.22
N ASN A 128 -2.98 -15.99 7.20
CA ASN A 128 -2.64 -17.18 6.44
C ASN A 128 -1.15 -17.52 6.61
N GLU A 129 -0.87 -18.65 7.23
CA GLU A 129 0.50 -19.15 7.48
C GLU A 129 1.26 -19.53 6.20
N TYR A 130 0.61 -19.49 5.03
CA TYR A 130 1.22 -19.84 3.74
C TYR A 130 1.37 -18.67 2.78
N ASP A 131 0.97 -17.45 3.16
CA ASP A 131 0.97 -16.27 2.29
C ASP A 131 1.67 -15.10 2.98
N TYR A 132 2.96 -15.28 3.28
CA TYR A 132 3.78 -14.25 3.91
C TYR A 132 4.29 -13.23 2.90
N TYR A 133 4.33 -11.98 3.35
CA TYR A 133 5.00 -10.90 2.65
C TYR A 133 6.34 -10.63 3.30
N TYR A 134 7.41 -10.73 2.52
CA TYR A 134 8.78 -10.66 3.02
C TYR A 134 9.37 -9.27 2.84
N PHE A 135 9.98 -8.72 3.88
CA PHE A 135 10.60 -7.40 3.83
C PHE A 135 11.61 -7.25 2.67
N ILE A 136 11.47 -6.18 1.90
CA ILE A 136 12.43 -5.75 0.87
C ILE A 136 13.10 -4.44 1.27
N ALA A 137 12.31 -3.43 1.63
CA ALA A 137 12.83 -2.13 2.01
C ALA A 137 11.85 -1.31 2.86
N TYR A 138 12.39 -0.35 3.60
CA TYR A 138 11.62 0.73 4.21
C TYR A 138 12.04 2.08 3.60
N TYR A 139 11.05 2.90 3.22
CA TYR A 139 11.23 4.24 2.68
C TYR A 139 10.73 5.28 3.69
N PRO A 140 11.62 5.87 4.52
CA PRO A 140 11.21 6.69 5.65
C PRO A 140 10.49 7.98 5.27
N GLU A 141 10.86 8.64 4.16
CA GLU A 141 10.26 9.90 3.74
C GLU A 141 8.80 9.73 3.31
N GLU A 142 8.49 8.61 2.69
CA GLU A 142 7.13 8.25 2.29
C GLU A 142 6.39 7.46 3.37
N ASP A 143 7.14 6.97 4.38
CA ASP A 143 6.71 6.05 5.42
C ASP A 143 6.02 4.81 4.82
N ILE A 144 6.69 4.21 3.82
CA ILE A 144 6.22 3.03 3.08
C ILE A 144 7.12 1.84 3.41
N LEU A 145 6.49 0.74 3.82
CA LEU A 145 7.10 -0.58 3.88
C LEU A 145 6.88 -1.28 2.53
N LEU A 146 7.96 -1.72 1.89
CA LEU A 146 7.94 -2.55 0.69
C LEU A 146 8.34 -3.98 1.04
N CYS A 147 7.54 -4.90 0.55
CA CYS A 147 7.68 -6.34 0.71
C CYS A 147 7.53 -7.03 -0.65
N GLU A 148 7.95 -8.28 -0.69
CA GLU A 148 7.71 -9.21 -1.79
C GLU A 148 6.67 -10.25 -1.37
N GLY A 149 5.69 -10.49 -2.24
CA GLY A 149 4.73 -11.58 -2.11
C GLY A 149 4.98 -12.69 -3.14
N GLY A 150 4.00 -13.59 -3.30
CA GLY A 150 4.07 -14.65 -4.31
C GLY A 150 4.35 -14.12 -5.72
N HIS A 151 5.05 -14.91 -6.55
CA HIS A 151 5.45 -14.54 -7.91
C HIS A 151 6.24 -13.22 -7.99
N THR A 152 7.06 -12.93 -6.97
CA THR A 152 7.83 -11.67 -6.85
C THR A 152 6.95 -10.42 -6.94
N THR A 153 5.68 -10.51 -6.51
CA THR A 153 4.74 -9.40 -6.54
C THR A 153 5.19 -8.32 -5.57
N ASP A 154 5.13 -7.06 -6.02
CA ASP A 154 5.35 -5.91 -5.16
C ASP A 154 4.20 -5.77 -4.16
N ILE A 155 4.49 -5.88 -2.87
CA ILE A 155 3.54 -5.63 -1.80
C ILE A 155 3.99 -4.39 -1.02
N SER A 156 3.16 -3.36 -0.95
CA SER A 156 3.52 -2.13 -0.24
C SER A 156 2.44 -1.68 0.74
N PHE A 157 2.89 -1.15 1.86
CA PHE A 157 2.05 -0.63 2.92
C PHE A 157 2.45 0.80 3.25
N ASN A 158 1.53 1.75 3.04
CA ASN A 158 1.71 3.11 3.53
C ASN A 158 1.38 3.16 5.02
N LEU A 159 2.42 3.26 5.85
CA LEU A 159 2.32 3.13 7.29
C LEU A 159 1.57 4.31 7.93
N LYS A 160 1.47 5.45 7.25
CA LYS A 160 0.70 6.62 7.72
C LYS A 160 -0.81 6.39 7.66
N ASN A 161 -1.31 5.86 6.54
CA ASN A 161 -2.74 5.88 6.21
C ASN A 161 -3.36 4.50 5.94
N GLY A 162 -2.56 3.43 5.98
CA GLY A 162 -3.04 2.06 5.79
C GLY A 162 -3.52 1.76 4.37
N LYS A 163 -3.08 2.53 3.38
CA LYS A 163 -3.27 2.19 1.97
C LYS A 163 -2.25 1.13 1.55
N GLU A 164 -2.67 0.23 0.69
CA GLU A 164 -1.88 -0.90 0.20
C GLU A 164 -1.45 -0.69 -1.26
N THR A 165 -0.85 -1.73 -1.87
CA THR A 165 -0.17 -1.70 -3.19
C THR A 165 -0.87 -0.92 -4.28
N GLU A 166 -2.17 -1.16 -4.50
CA GLU A 166 -2.93 -0.53 -5.58
C GLU A 166 -3.01 0.99 -5.49
N GLU A 167 -2.85 1.54 -4.29
CA GLU A 167 -2.90 2.97 -4.03
C GLU A 167 -1.52 3.56 -3.70
N THR A 168 -0.67 2.77 -3.03
CA THR A 168 0.63 3.17 -2.51
C THR A 168 1.73 3.04 -3.57
N GLY A 169 1.77 1.91 -4.26
CA GLY A 169 2.80 1.55 -5.24
C GLY A 169 4.16 1.21 -4.62
N ASN A 170 5.06 0.71 -5.45
CA ASN A 170 6.46 0.46 -5.10
C ASN A 170 7.28 1.76 -5.29
N PRO A 171 7.89 2.31 -4.23
CA PRO A 171 8.67 3.54 -4.32
C PRO A 171 9.86 3.53 -5.29
N ASP A 172 10.35 2.36 -5.73
CA ASP A 172 11.36 2.26 -6.78
C ASP A 172 10.87 2.76 -8.15
N TYR A 173 9.55 2.76 -8.38
CA TYR A 173 8.92 3.28 -9.60
C TYR A 173 8.64 4.78 -9.55
N ILE A 174 8.89 5.43 -8.40
CA ILE A 174 8.55 6.84 -8.23
C ILE A 174 9.41 7.72 -9.13
N ASN A 175 8.72 8.54 -9.93
CA ASN A 175 9.34 9.60 -10.72
C ASN A 175 8.57 10.91 -10.48
N PHE A 176 9.18 11.83 -9.74
CA PHE A 176 8.60 13.11 -9.36
C PHE A 176 8.61 14.12 -10.50
N SER A 177 7.52 14.88 -10.63
CA SER A 177 7.51 16.09 -11.44
C SER A 177 8.39 17.18 -10.82
N PRO A 178 8.78 18.24 -11.57
CA PRO A 178 9.78 19.21 -11.10
C PRO A 178 9.43 19.92 -9.79
N THR A 179 8.16 20.26 -9.55
CA THR A 179 7.72 20.86 -8.26
C THR A 179 7.16 19.83 -7.29
N GLU A 180 7.28 18.54 -7.64
CA GLU A 180 6.70 17.41 -6.92
C GLU A 180 5.16 17.43 -6.85
N LYS A 181 4.49 18.26 -7.65
CA LYS A 181 3.02 18.33 -7.72
C LYS A 181 2.40 16.98 -8.08
N PHE A 182 3.00 16.29 -9.04
CA PHE A 182 2.62 14.94 -9.44
C PHE A 182 3.82 14.00 -9.37
N ARG A 183 3.54 12.71 -9.33
CA ARG A 183 4.55 11.67 -9.55
C ARG A 183 3.95 10.49 -10.30
N LEU A 184 4.75 9.89 -11.17
CA LEU A 184 4.50 8.55 -11.68
C LEU A 184 4.89 7.55 -10.58
N ASN A 185 4.12 6.50 -10.44
CA ASN A 185 4.42 5.35 -9.59
C ASN A 185 3.82 4.09 -10.24
N GLY A 186 4.11 2.93 -9.69
CA GLY A 186 3.61 1.66 -10.20
C GLY A 186 3.92 0.53 -9.24
N HIS A 187 3.58 -0.69 -9.63
CA HIS A 187 3.97 -1.89 -8.91
C HIS A 187 3.93 -3.08 -9.87
N PHE A 188 4.78 -4.07 -9.64
CA PHE A 188 4.76 -5.33 -10.37
C PHE A 188 3.74 -6.29 -9.74
N GLY A 189 2.75 -6.73 -10.51
CA GLY A 189 1.65 -7.60 -10.04
C GLY A 189 1.97 -9.09 -10.04
N GLY A 190 3.23 -9.47 -10.28
CA GLY A 190 3.71 -10.86 -10.24
C GLY A 190 3.72 -11.61 -11.56
N GLN A 191 3.04 -11.10 -12.60
CA GLN A 191 3.06 -11.71 -13.94
C GLN A 191 3.17 -10.64 -15.02
N GLU A 192 4.27 -10.71 -15.79
CA GLU A 192 4.56 -10.06 -17.08
C GLU A 192 4.50 -8.52 -17.14
N CYS A 193 3.49 -7.88 -16.54
CA CYS A 193 3.22 -6.46 -16.60
C CYS A 193 3.19 -5.82 -15.22
N SER A 194 3.57 -4.54 -15.19
CA SER A 194 3.39 -3.69 -14.01
C SER A 194 2.16 -2.80 -14.20
N ALA A 195 1.49 -2.46 -13.10
CA ALA A 195 0.51 -1.40 -13.08
C ALA A 195 1.22 -0.04 -12.94
N TYR A 196 0.67 1.02 -13.55
CA TYR A 196 1.25 2.36 -13.49
C TYR A 196 0.18 3.39 -13.21
N PHE A 197 0.47 4.35 -12.34
CA PHE A 197 -0.50 5.38 -12.02
C PHE A 197 0.16 6.70 -11.67
N ILE A 198 -0.62 7.77 -11.82
CA ILE A 198 -0.20 9.10 -11.41
C ILE A 198 -0.81 9.42 -10.06
N GLN A 199 0.03 9.87 -9.14
CA GLN A 199 -0.37 10.40 -7.86
C GLN A 199 -0.17 11.92 -7.82
N LYS A 200 -1.10 12.65 -7.19
CA LYS A 200 -1.01 14.09 -6.92
C LYS A 200 -0.66 14.32 -5.46
N LYS A 201 0.18 15.31 -5.18
CA LYS A 201 0.47 15.77 -3.82
C LYS A 201 -0.74 16.54 -3.27
N ILE A 202 -1.33 16.06 -2.18
CA ILE A 202 -2.43 16.68 -1.44
C ILE A 202 -2.00 16.76 0.03
N GLY A 203 -1.70 17.96 0.50
CA GLY A 203 -1.05 18.15 1.79
C GLY A 203 0.33 17.46 1.82
N ASN A 204 0.52 16.56 2.78
CA ASN A 204 1.77 15.80 2.96
C ASN A 204 1.73 14.39 2.35
N ASP A 205 0.66 14.06 1.62
CA ASP A 205 0.46 12.74 1.03
C ASP A 205 0.32 12.80 -0.48
N TYR A 206 0.63 11.69 -1.13
CA TYR A 206 0.35 11.47 -2.54
C TYR A 206 -0.88 10.57 -2.68
N VAL A 207 -1.85 11.04 -3.45
CA VAL A 207 -3.11 10.35 -3.69
C VAL A 207 -3.18 9.95 -5.16
N LYS A 208 -3.49 8.68 -5.44
CA LYS A 208 -3.72 8.21 -6.81
C LYS A 208 -4.90 8.95 -7.43
N ILE A 209 -4.68 9.56 -8.58
CA ILE A 209 -5.70 10.34 -9.30
C ILE A 209 -5.99 9.79 -10.71
N ILE A 210 -5.03 9.06 -11.30
CA ILE A 210 -5.16 8.47 -12.64
C ILE A 210 -4.57 7.07 -12.59
N GLN A 211 -5.36 6.07 -12.97
CA GLN A 211 -4.85 4.75 -13.31
C GLN A 211 -4.27 4.81 -14.74
N LEU A 212 -2.95 5.00 -14.85
CA LEU A 212 -2.31 5.40 -16.09
C LEU A 212 -2.41 4.30 -17.15
N GLU A 213 -2.15 3.04 -16.82
CA GLU A 213 -2.17 1.98 -17.82
C GLU A 213 -3.55 1.82 -18.48
N LYS A 214 -4.64 1.94 -17.68
CA LYS A 214 -6.02 1.81 -18.18
C LYS A 214 -6.42 2.98 -19.07
N GLU A 215 -6.17 4.21 -18.64
CA GLU A 215 -6.51 5.39 -19.44
C GLU A 215 -5.63 5.47 -20.70
N PHE A 216 -4.35 5.10 -20.60
CA PHE A 216 -3.44 5.03 -21.73
C PHE A 216 -3.91 4.02 -22.78
N GLU A 217 -4.25 2.79 -22.37
CA GLU A 217 -4.75 1.74 -23.27
C GLU A 217 -6.07 2.16 -23.93
N LYS A 218 -6.98 2.77 -23.17
CA LYS A 218 -8.26 3.26 -23.70
C LYS A 218 -8.06 4.23 -24.86
N LEU A 219 -7.11 5.16 -24.72
CA LEU A 219 -6.80 6.21 -25.69
C LEU A 219 -5.96 5.73 -26.88
N THR A 220 -5.01 4.83 -26.65
CA THR A 220 -3.99 4.44 -27.65
C THR A 220 -4.19 3.06 -28.26
N LYS A 221 -4.99 2.20 -27.62
CA LYS A 221 -5.10 0.75 -27.88
C LYS A 221 -3.77 -0.01 -27.70
N ILE A 222 -2.83 0.57 -26.97
CA ILE A 222 -1.56 -0.04 -26.61
C ILE A 222 -1.59 -0.37 -25.12
N TRP A 223 -1.28 -1.61 -24.78
CA TRP A 223 -1.16 -2.04 -23.39
C TRP A 223 0.17 -1.55 -22.81
N LEU A 224 0.12 -0.69 -21.78
CA LEU A 224 1.30 -0.13 -21.13
C LEU A 224 1.86 -1.10 -20.07
N CYS A 225 2.49 -2.18 -20.54
CA CYS A 225 2.96 -3.28 -19.70
C CYS A 225 4.28 -2.97 -18.95
N VAL A 226 5.25 -2.35 -19.64
CA VAL A 226 6.55 -1.96 -19.07
C VAL A 226 6.93 -0.54 -19.49
N VAL A 227 7.16 0.33 -18.51
CA VAL A 227 7.73 1.66 -18.72
C VAL A 227 9.25 1.57 -18.53
N SER A 228 10.01 1.51 -19.63
CA SER A 228 11.47 1.35 -19.53
C SER A 228 12.21 2.62 -19.12
N ASP A 229 11.68 3.80 -19.46
CA ASP A 229 12.24 5.09 -19.08
C ASP A 229 11.13 6.13 -19.03
N SER A 230 11.31 7.13 -18.17
CA SER A 230 10.40 8.25 -18.04
C SER A 230 11.08 9.49 -17.47
N PHE A 231 10.58 10.67 -17.87
CA PHE A 231 10.96 11.95 -17.30
C PHE A 231 9.83 12.97 -17.44
N TRP A 232 9.79 13.95 -16.55
CA TRP A 232 8.87 15.08 -16.62
C TRP A 232 9.55 16.27 -17.32
N ALA A 233 8.86 16.89 -18.28
CA ALA A 233 9.30 18.15 -18.87
C ALA A 233 8.83 19.36 -18.04
N ASP A 234 7.66 19.22 -17.43
CA ASP A 234 7.05 20.16 -16.49
C ASP A 234 6.13 19.38 -15.55
N ASP A 235 5.37 20.05 -14.68
CA ASP A 235 4.49 19.34 -13.73
C ASP A 235 3.36 18.54 -14.38
N ASN A 236 2.97 18.89 -15.60
CA ASN A 236 1.80 18.31 -16.25
C ASN A 236 2.18 17.44 -17.45
N THR A 237 3.45 17.39 -17.85
CA THR A 237 3.90 16.70 -19.06
C THR A 237 4.94 15.64 -18.73
N LEU A 238 4.52 14.38 -18.78
CA LEU A 238 5.34 13.19 -18.61
C LEU A 238 5.72 12.62 -19.98
N TYR A 239 6.99 12.35 -20.20
CA TYR A 239 7.48 11.58 -21.32
C TYR A 239 7.82 10.17 -20.84
N LEU A 240 7.40 9.16 -21.57
CA LEU A 240 7.67 7.76 -21.23
C LEU A 240 7.96 6.91 -22.46
N THR A 241 8.67 5.81 -22.25
CA THR A 241 8.84 4.77 -23.26
C THR A 241 8.13 3.51 -22.84
N GLU A 242 7.35 2.93 -23.75
CA GLU A 242 6.86 1.56 -23.60
C GLU A 242 7.94 0.60 -24.13
N GLY A 243 8.37 -0.31 -23.26
CA GLY A 243 9.23 -1.42 -23.64
C GLY A 243 8.41 -2.69 -23.80
N SER A 244 8.50 -3.36 -24.94
CA SER A 244 8.02 -4.74 -25.02
C SER A 244 9.03 -5.65 -24.33
N ASN A 245 8.57 -6.65 -23.59
CA ASN A 245 9.41 -7.74 -23.07
C ASN A 245 10.03 -8.62 -24.19
N PHE A 246 9.73 -8.33 -25.45
CA PHE A 246 10.07 -9.12 -26.63
C PHE A 246 10.81 -8.26 -27.67
N GLU A 247 12.05 -7.85 -27.37
CA GLU A 247 13.05 -7.28 -28.30
C GLU A 247 12.53 -6.29 -29.38
N GLY A 248 11.43 -5.60 -29.09
CA GLY A 248 10.71 -4.79 -30.05
C GLY A 248 11.23 -3.35 -30.06
N PRO A 249 10.95 -2.59 -31.13
CA PRO A 249 11.28 -1.18 -31.13
C PRO A 249 10.51 -0.48 -29.99
N LYS A 250 11.26 0.19 -29.10
CA LYS A 250 10.68 1.04 -28.05
C LYS A 250 9.71 2.04 -28.68
N LYS A 251 8.55 2.22 -28.05
CA LYS A 251 7.59 3.25 -28.45
C LYS A 251 7.70 4.42 -27.49
N TYR A 252 7.60 5.63 -28.02
CA TYR A 252 7.82 6.87 -27.27
C TYR A 252 6.51 7.65 -27.19
N PHE A 253 6.21 8.15 -26.00
CA PHE A 253 4.96 8.86 -25.74
C PHE A 253 5.19 10.11 -24.90
N LYS A 254 4.36 11.11 -25.17
CA LYS A 254 4.15 12.29 -24.34
C LYS A 254 2.75 12.20 -23.76
N VAL A 255 2.67 12.25 -22.44
CA VAL A 255 1.45 12.15 -21.65
C VAL A 255 1.24 13.48 -20.93
N LYS A 256 0.15 14.18 -21.24
CA LYS A 256 -0.19 15.47 -20.63
C LYS A 256 -1.38 15.31 -19.69
N ILE A 257 -1.22 15.69 -18.43
CA ILE A 257 -2.28 15.70 -17.41
C ILE A 257 -3.16 16.94 -17.59
N VAL A 258 -4.47 16.73 -17.65
CA VAL A 258 -5.50 17.76 -17.81
C VAL A 258 -6.47 17.73 -16.64
N GLU A 259 -6.70 18.90 -16.05
CA GLU A 259 -7.71 19.13 -15.00
C GLU A 259 -9.07 19.39 -15.66
N LYS A 260 -10.14 18.80 -15.12
CA LYS A 260 -11.53 18.94 -15.62
C LYS A 260 -12.38 19.80 -14.69
#